data_AF-A0A1Y4ADT3-F1
#
_entry.id   AF-A0A1Y4ADT3-F1
#
_cell.length_a   1.000
_cell.length_b   1.000
_cell.length_c   1.000
_cell.angle_alpha   90.00
_cell.angle_beta   90.00
_cell.angle_gamma   90.00
#
_symmetry.space_group_name_H-M   'P 1'
#
loop_
_entity.id
_entity.type
_entity.pdbx_description
1 polymer ?
#
loop_
_entity_poly.entity_id
_entity_poly.type
_entity_poly.pdbx_seq_one_letter_code
_entity_poly.pdbx_strand_id
1 'polypeptide(L)'
;MGYNRPESKWLARDAMRGAYPHPMLVTLMYVLLTGVLSSVVLNFVSEPFQAAYFYLTETNYEVEEILTAIFTPQRIAVILVMELLLALYSWVMDYGYTSYSLRLARREGPSYRNLLDGFYTIGRALAVNFLSALFVFLWGLIGMAVYVGFVFLAYLMHSVTLIFVGALIMLVWMIAISYRYRLAVYFLLDHP
;
A
#
# COMPACT_ATOMS: atom_id res chain seq x y z
N MET A 1 -13.19 0.22 28.63
CA MET A 1 -11.91 -0.19 29.27
C MET A 1 -10.83 0.77 28.79
N GLY A 2 -10.10 1.43 29.69
CA GLY A 2 -9.02 2.35 29.31
C GLY A 2 -7.81 1.56 28.78
N TYR A 3 -7.26 1.98 27.64
CA TYR A 3 -6.09 1.33 27.05
C TYR A 3 -4.83 1.63 27.88
N ASN A 4 -4.28 0.60 28.54
CA ASN A 4 -3.05 0.72 29.32
C ASN A 4 -1.82 0.60 28.41
N ARG A 5 -1.32 1.75 27.92
CA ARG A 5 -0.21 1.83 26.96
C ARG A 5 1.12 1.21 27.46
N PRO A 6 1.54 1.40 28.72
CA PRO A 6 2.73 0.72 29.25
C PRO A 6 2.61 -0.80 29.22
N GLU A 7 1.47 -1.34 29.65
CA GLU A 7 1.22 -2.78 29.71
C GLU A 7 1.19 -3.41 28.32
N SER A 8 0.50 -2.79 27.35
CA SER A 8 0.46 -3.29 25.97
C SER A 8 1.85 -3.36 25.33
N LYS A 9 2.71 -2.37 25.59
CA LYS A 9 4.11 -2.37 25.11
C LYS A 9 4.94 -3.47 25.76
N TRP A 10 4.75 -3.70 27.05
CA TRP A 10 5.44 -4.76 27.77
C TRP A 10 5.03 -6.13 27.23
N LEU A 11 3.72 -6.38 27.08
CA LEU A 11 3.17 -7.61 26.50
C LEU A 11 3.70 -7.87 25.09
N ALA A 12 3.78 -6.83 24.25
CA ALA A 12 4.34 -6.96 22.90
C ALA A 12 5.83 -7.34 22.92
N ARG A 13 6.64 -6.68 23.79
CA ARG A 13 8.06 -7.01 23.95
C ARG A 13 8.28 -8.41 24.49
N ASP A 14 7.46 -8.83 25.44
CA ASP A 14 7.50 -10.16 26.02
C ASP A 14 7.17 -11.23 24.97
N ALA A 15 6.11 -11.01 24.18
CA ALA A 15 5.73 -11.89 23.07
C ALA A 15 6.84 -12.03 22.01
N MET A 16 7.61 -10.97 21.75
CA MET A 16 8.71 -11.00 20.78
C MET A 16 9.96 -11.73 21.31
N ARG A 17 10.26 -11.67 22.61
CA ARG A 17 11.49 -12.22 23.21
C ARG A 17 11.58 -13.74 23.14
N GLY A 18 10.46 -14.43 23.27
CA GLY A 18 10.40 -15.90 23.23
C GLY A 18 10.05 -16.49 21.86
N ALA A 19 9.85 -15.65 20.83
CA ALA A 19 9.37 -16.12 19.55
C ALA A 19 10.50 -16.69 18.68
N TYR A 20 10.29 -17.92 18.19
CA TYR A 20 11.12 -18.54 17.16
C TYR A 20 10.23 -18.95 15.99
N PRO A 21 10.52 -18.52 14.75
CA PRO A 21 11.61 -17.63 14.32
C PRO A 21 11.49 -16.19 14.85
N HIS A 22 12.64 -15.52 14.99
CA HIS A 22 12.70 -14.16 15.54
C HIS A 22 11.89 -13.19 14.65
N PRO A 23 10.97 -12.37 15.22
CA PRO A 23 10.08 -11.51 14.44
C PRO A 23 10.79 -10.60 13.44
N MET A 24 11.97 -10.09 13.79
CA MET A 24 12.79 -9.29 12.88
C MET A 24 13.21 -10.02 11.59
N LEU A 25 13.48 -11.32 11.65
CA LEU A 25 13.82 -12.10 10.46
C LEU A 25 12.59 -12.29 9.56
N VAL A 26 11.43 -12.50 10.18
CA VAL A 26 10.15 -12.61 9.47
C VAL A 26 9.80 -11.28 8.78
N THR A 27 9.97 -10.15 9.48
CA THR A 27 9.78 -8.81 8.88
C THR A 27 10.79 -8.55 7.78
N LEU A 28 12.05 -8.96 7.95
CA LEU A 28 13.06 -8.83 6.92
C LEU A 28 12.67 -9.62 5.67
N MET A 29 12.23 -10.87 5.84
CA MET A 29 11.77 -11.69 4.72
C MET A 29 10.56 -11.06 4.02
N TYR A 30 9.60 -10.53 4.77
CA TYR A 30 8.47 -9.77 4.20
C TYR A 30 8.94 -8.57 3.39
N VAL A 31 9.86 -7.74 3.91
CA VAL A 31 10.40 -6.56 3.20
C VAL A 31 11.17 -6.96 1.95
N LEU A 32 11.94 -8.06 1.98
CA LEU A 32 12.65 -8.57 0.82
C LEU A 32 11.66 -9.07 -0.26
N LEU A 33 10.67 -9.85 0.17
CA LEU A 33 9.67 -10.45 -0.72
C LEU A 33 8.74 -9.40 -1.35
N THR A 34 8.44 -8.31 -0.65
CA THR A 34 7.55 -7.26 -1.15
C THR A 34 8.34 -6.10 -1.78
N GLY A 35 9.18 -5.43 -1.00
CA GLY A 35 9.89 -4.23 -1.41
C GLY A 35 10.98 -4.48 -2.45
N VAL A 36 11.92 -5.40 -2.15
CA VAL A 36 13.04 -5.68 -3.07
C VAL A 36 12.54 -6.33 -4.35
N LEU A 37 11.66 -7.33 -4.26
CA LEU A 37 11.06 -7.96 -5.44
C LEU A 37 10.34 -6.93 -6.32
N SER A 38 9.48 -6.09 -5.75
CA SER A 38 8.77 -5.06 -6.51
C SER A 38 9.73 -4.07 -7.14
N SER A 39 10.78 -3.66 -6.43
CA SER A 39 11.79 -2.74 -6.96
C SER A 39 12.56 -3.34 -8.12
N VAL A 40 12.96 -4.62 -8.02
CA VAL A 40 13.66 -5.33 -9.09
C VAL A 40 12.76 -5.47 -10.31
N VAL A 41 11.53 -5.94 -10.12
CA VAL A 41 10.56 -6.09 -11.21
C VAL A 41 10.28 -4.75 -11.90
N LEU A 42 10.02 -3.70 -11.12
CA LEU A 42 9.78 -2.37 -11.66
C LEU A 42 11.00 -1.79 -12.34
N ASN A 43 12.22 -2.09 -11.91
CA ASN A 43 13.42 -1.65 -12.61
C ASN A 43 13.45 -2.19 -14.05
N PHE A 44 13.17 -3.48 -14.25
CA PHE A 44 13.06 -4.07 -15.59
C PHE A 44 11.89 -3.51 -16.41
N VAL A 45 10.77 -3.20 -15.77
CA VAL A 45 9.57 -2.67 -16.41
C VAL A 45 9.67 -1.16 -16.69
N SER A 46 10.52 -0.44 -15.96
CA SER A 46 10.71 1.02 -16.03
C SER A 46 11.59 1.51 -17.17
N GLU A 47 12.24 0.59 -17.89
CA GLU A 47 13.10 0.87 -19.05
C GLU A 47 12.52 1.89 -20.07
N PRO A 48 11.23 1.81 -20.50
CA PRO A 48 10.67 2.80 -21.40
C PRO A 48 10.62 4.22 -20.80
N PHE A 49 10.46 4.38 -19.50
CA PHE A 49 10.48 5.71 -18.87
C PHE A 49 11.89 6.29 -18.84
N GLN A 50 12.90 5.46 -18.56
CA GLN A 50 14.30 5.90 -18.59
C GLN A 50 14.74 6.26 -20.01
N ALA A 51 14.35 5.45 -20.99
CA ALA A 51 14.56 5.75 -22.40
C ALA A 51 13.87 7.06 -22.80
N ALA A 52 12.58 7.22 -22.45
CA ALA A 52 11.83 8.45 -22.75
C ALA A 52 12.48 9.69 -22.13
N TYR A 53 12.93 9.59 -20.87
CA TYR A 53 13.66 10.67 -20.21
C TYR A 53 14.93 11.03 -20.97
N PHE A 54 15.77 10.05 -21.32
CA PHE A 54 17.00 10.26 -22.08
C PHE A 54 16.74 10.99 -23.40
N TYR A 55 15.76 10.53 -24.19
CA TYR A 55 15.43 11.18 -25.46
C TYR A 55 14.85 12.58 -25.28
N LEU A 56 14.02 12.82 -24.25
CA LEU A 56 13.48 14.15 -23.97
C LEU A 56 14.54 15.15 -23.51
N THR A 57 15.63 14.70 -22.89
CA THR A 57 16.67 15.60 -22.36
C THR A 57 17.89 15.73 -23.25
N GLU A 58 18.30 14.65 -23.94
CA GLU A 58 19.56 14.59 -24.68
C GLU A 58 19.39 14.70 -26.20
N THR A 59 18.15 14.71 -26.71
CA THR A 59 17.87 14.82 -28.14
C THR A 59 16.87 15.92 -28.47
N ASN A 60 16.93 16.42 -29.71
CA ASN A 60 16.02 17.46 -30.22
C ASN A 60 14.79 16.86 -30.93
N TYR A 61 14.44 15.60 -30.68
CA TYR A 61 13.24 15.01 -31.26
C TYR A 61 11.97 15.65 -30.68
N GLU A 62 10.91 15.70 -31.49
CA GLU A 62 9.62 16.17 -31.00
C GLU A 62 9.06 15.21 -29.97
N VAL A 63 8.39 15.76 -28.95
CA VAL A 63 7.85 14.98 -27.82
C VAL A 63 6.89 13.89 -28.31
N GLU A 64 6.07 14.17 -29.32
CA GLU A 64 5.12 13.23 -29.87
C GLU A 64 5.81 12.01 -30.53
N GLU A 65 6.92 12.24 -31.23
CA GLU A 65 7.71 11.18 -31.86
C GLU A 65 8.35 10.27 -30.81
N ILE A 66 8.93 10.85 -29.76
CA ILE A 66 9.52 10.11 -28.64
C ILE A 66 8.45 9.25 -27.95
N LEU A 67 7.29 9.83 -27.64
CA LEU A 67 6.24 9.14 -26.91
C LEU A 67 5.64 7.99 -27.71
N THR A 68 5.35 8.19 -29.00
CA THR A 68 4.78 7.15 -29.86
C THR A 68 5.76 6.02 -30.16
N ALA A 69 7.06 6.31 -30.27
CA ALA A 69 8.10 5.30 -30.49
C ALA A 69 8.36 4.44 -29.23
N ILE A 70 8.28 5.04 -28.03
CA ILE A 70 8.68 4.39 -26.78
C ILE A 70 7.50 3.72 -26.08
N PHE A 71 6.35 4.39 -26.02
CA PHE A 71 5.12 3.92 -25.36
C PHE A 71 4.19 3.23 -26.36
N THR A 72 4.67 2.12 -26.93
CA THR A 72 3.81 1.29 -27.78
C THR A 72 2.68 0.65 -26.95
N PRO A 73 1.49 0.43 -27.54
CA PRO A 73 0.36 -0.18 -26.82
C PRO A 73 0.72 -1.50 -26.14
N GLN A 74 1.57 -2.30 -26.77
CA GLN A 74 2.06 -3.58 -26.22
C GLN A 74 2.92 -3.37 -24.98
N ARG A 75 3.85 -2.40 -25.00
CA ARG A 75 4.68 -2.09 -23.82
C ARG A 75 3.85 -1.57 -22.68
N ILE A 76 2.92 -0.66 -22.95
CA ILE A 76 1.99 -0.14 -21.92
C ILE A 76 1.19 -1.29 -21.31
N ALA A 77 0.66 -2.21 -22.13
CA ALA A 77 -0.08 -3.36 -21.64
C ALA A 77 0.76 -4.24 -20.70
N VAL A 78 2.02 -4.51 -21.03
CA VAL A 78 2.95 -5.27 -20.18
C VAL A 78 3.19 -4.55 -18.84
N ILE A 79 3.41 -3.24 -18.86
CA ILE A 79 3.60 -2.43 -17.65
C ILE A 79 2.36 -2.54 -16.74
N LEU A 80 1.16 -2.30 -17.30
CA LEU A 80 -0.09 -2.33 -16.55
C LEU A 80 -0.37 -3.71 -15.95
N VAL A 81 -0.11 -4.79 -16.70
CA VAL A 81 -0.26 -6.15 -16.20
C VAL A 81 0.73 -6.42 -15.07
N MET A 82 1.97 -5.98 -15.19
CA MET A 82 2.98 -6.21 -14.15
C MET A 82 2.68 -5.40 -12.88
N GLU A 83 2.26 -4.14 -13.01
CA GLU A 83 1.80 -3.33 -11.89
C GLU A 83 0.61 -3.97 -11.18
N LEU A 84 -0.38 -4.46 -11.93
CA LEU A 84 -1.52 -5.17 -11.37
C LEU A 84 -1.08 -6.43 -10.60
N LEU A 85 -0.19 -7.24 -11.17
CA LEU A 85 0.32 -8.44 -10.51
C LEU A 85 1.07 -8.12 -9.22
N LEU A 86 1.92 -7.08 -9.22
CA LEU A 86 2.63 -6.62 -8.03
C LEU A 86 1.67 -6.09 -6.96
N ALA A 87 0.61 -5.37 -7.36
CA ALA A 87 -0.41 -4.88 -6.44
C ALA A 87 -1.17 -6.04 -5.78
N LEU A 88 -1.62 -7.01 -6.57
CA LEU A 88 -2.32 -8.20 -6.07
C LEU A 88 -1.41 -9.03 -5.15
N TYR A 89 -0.15 -9.22 -5.54
CA TYR A 89 0.85 -9.90 -4.72
C TYR A 89 1.05 -9.19 -3.37
N SER A 90 1.16 -7.86 -3.39
CA SER A 90 1.34 -7.06 -2.17
C SER A 90 0.15 -7.21 -1.23
N TRP A 91 -1.09 -7.18 -1.74
CA TRP A 91 -2.29 -7.39 -0.92
C TRP A 91 -2.31 -8.76 -0.24
N VAL A 92 -1.90 -9.81 -0.96
CA VAL A 92 -1.81 -11.17 -0.41
C VAL A 92 -0.72 -11.25 0.66
N MET A 93 0.44 -10.65 0.42
CA MET A 93 1.55 -10.62 1.38
C MET A 93 1.22 -9.80 2.64
N ASP A 94 0.53 -8.67 2.50
CA ASP A 94 0.09 -7.83 3.62
C ASP A 94 -0.88 -8.57 4.54
N TYR A 95 -1.79 -9.32 3.94
CA TYR A 95 -2.70 -10.19 4.68
C TYR A 95 -1.94 -11.26 5.47
N GLY A 96 -0.98 -11.96 4.83
CA GLY A 96 -0.16 -12.97 5.48
C GLY A 96 0.72 -12.40 6.61
N TYR A 97 1.30 -11.23 6.41
CA TYR A 97 2.06 -10.53 7.44
C TYR A 97 1.17 -10.11 8.63
N THR A 98 -0.06 -9.68 8.36
CA THR A 98 -1.05 -9.39 9.40
C THR A 98 -1.40 -10.65 10.20
N SER A 99 -1.63 -11.79 9.53
CA SER A 99 -1.82 -13.11 10.18
C SER A 99 -0.66 -13.45 11.12
N TYR A 100 0.58 -13.37 10.62
CA TYR A 100 1.77 -13.62 11.42
C TYR A 100 1.82 -12.73 12.67
N SER A 101 1.61 -11.42 12.50
CA SER A 101 1.68 -10.45 13.60
C SER A 101 0.61 -10.69 14.68
N LEU A 102 -0.59 -11.11 14.27
CA LEU A 102 -1.70 -11.41 15.17
C LEU A 102 -1.43 -12.67 16.00
N ARG A 103 -0.97 -13.74 15.34
CA ARG A 103 -0.59 -15.00 16.01
C ARG A 103 0.60 -14.81 16.95
N LEU A 104 1.54 -13.95 16.59
CA LEU A 104 2.67 -13.57 17.44
C LEU A 104 2.17 -12.87 18.70
N ALA A 105 1.25 -11.90 18.56
CA ALA A 105 0.62 -11.22 19.69
C ALA A 105 -0.17 -12.18 20.59
N ARG A 106 -0.76 -13.23 20.02
CA ARG A 106 -1.48 -14.30 20.73
C ARG A 106 -0.59 -15.39 21.33
N ARG A 107 0.73 -15.35 21.09
CA ARG A 107 1.70 -16.35 21.53
C ARG A 107 1.45 -17.76 20.98
N GLU A 108 0.90 -17.85 19.76
CA GLU A 108 0.65 -19.13 19.07
C GLU A 108 1.91 -19.75 18.44
N GLY A 109 3.08 -19.13 18.61
CA GLY A 109 4.35 -19.61 18.02
C GLY A 109 4.36 -19.62 16.48
N PRO A 110 4.06 -18.50 15.81
CA PRO A 110 3.92 -18.47 14.36
C PRO A 110 5.26 -18.72 13.64
N SER A 111 5.20 -19.44 12.52
CA SER A 111 6.35 -19.78 11.68
C SER A 111 6.41 -18.89 10.43
N TYR A 112 7.49 -19.00 9.65
CA TYR A 112 7.62 -18.38 8.34
C TYR A 112 6.48 -18.74 7.39
N ARG A 113 5.88 -19.94 7.56
CA ARG A 113 4.74 -20.39 6.74
C ARG A 113 3.52 -19.50 6.89
N ASN A 114 3.34 -18.85 8.03
CA ASN A 114 2.20 -17.98 8.28
C ASN A 114 2.25 -16.69 7.45
N LEU A 115 3.42 -16.28 6.94
CA LEU A 115 3.49 -15.24 5.91
C LEU A 115 2.77 -15.65 4.63
N LEU A 116 2.70 -16.95 4.34
CA LEU A 116 2.04 -17.49 3.17
C LEU A 116 0.55 -17.79 3.42
N ASP A 117 0.00 -17.49 4.60
CA ASP A 117 -1.44 -17.68 4.90
C ASP A 117 -2.35 -16.94 3.90
N GLY A 118 -1.89 -15.81 3.37
CA GLY A 118 -2.57 -15.12 2.28
C GLY A 118 -2.70 -15.95 1.00
N PHE A 119 -1.72 -16.81 0.69
CA PHE A 119 -1.75 -17.69 -0.48
C PHE A 119 -2.67 -18.91 -0.28
N TYR A 120 -2.92 -19.33 0.96
CA TYR A 120 -3.91 -20.37 1.24
C TYR A 120 -5.34 -19.86 1.14
N THR A 121 -5.54 -18.56 1.38
CA THR A 121 -6.85 -17.90 1.39
C THR A 121 -6.94 -16.75 0.36
N ILE A 122 -6.30 -16.91 -0.80
CA ILE A 122 -6.13 -15.85 -1.83
C ILE A 122 -7.44 -15.14 -2.12
N GLY A 123 -8.52 -15.88 -2.36
CA GLY A 123 -9.82 -15.28 -2.69
C GLY A 123 -10.35 -14.36 -1.59
N ARG A 124 -10.25 -14.77 -0.31
CA ARG A 124 -10.71 -13.96 0.82
C ARG A 124 -9.77 -12.78 1.10
N ALA A 125 -8.46 -13.02 1.05
CA ALA A 125 -7.44 -12.00 1.21
C ALA A 125 -7.57 -10.90 0.15
N LEU A 126 -7.74 -11.27 -1.12
CA LEU A 126 -7.97 -10.33 -2.22
C LEU A 126 -9.31 -9.63 -2.07
N ALA A 127 -10.39 -10.33 -1.74
CA ALA A 127 -11.71 -9.72 -1.61
C ALA A 127 -11.75 -8.65 -0.50
N VAL A 128 -11.17 -8.91 0.68
CA VAL A 128 -11.15 -7.92 1.78
C VAL A 128 -10.29 -6.72 1.42
N ASN A 129 -9.11 -6.94 0.84
CA ASN A 129 -8.25 -5.82 0.42
C ASN A 129 -8.89 -5.01 -0.71
N PHE A 130 -9.48 -5.66 -1.69
CA PHE A 130 -10.20 -5.00 -2.79
C PHE A 130 -11.39 -4.19 -2.27
N LEU A 131 -12.25 -4.77 -1.44
CA LEU A 131 -13.43 -4.10 -0.92
C LEU A 131 -13.05 -2.94 0.01
N SER A 132 -12.02 -3.12 0.82
CA SER A 132 -11.46 -2.05 1.65
C SER A 132 -10.89 -0.92 0.79
N ALA A 133 -10.10 -1.24 -0.25
CA ALA A 133 -9.55 -0.26 -1.18
C ALA A 133 -10.66 0.49 -1.93
N LEU A 134 -11.70 -0.22 -2.40
CA LEU A 134 -12.85 0.37 -3.07
C LEU A 134 -13.59 1.35 -2.15
N PHE A 135 -13.88 0.97 -0.91
CA PHE A 135 -14.55 1.89 0.01
C PHE A 135 -13.68 3.07 0.41
N VAL A 136 -12.39 2.87 0.67
CA VAL A 136 -11.44 3.97 0.92
C VAL A 136 -11.39 4.91 -0.28
N PHE A 137 -11.38 4.38 -1.50
CA PHE A 137 -11.43 5.16 -2.72
C PHE A 137 -12.73 5.98 -2.83
N LEU A 138 -13.90 5.37 -2.61
CA LEU A 138 -15.19 6.06 -2.66
C LEU A 138 -15.29 7.20 -1.64
N TRP A 139 -14.83 6.98 -0.40
CA TRP A 139 -14.72 8.04 0.60
C TRP A 139 -13.65 9.08 0.27
N GLY A 140 -12.58 8.66 -0.41
CA GLY A 140 -11.55 9.53 -0.94
C GLY A 140 -12.08 10.50 -1.99
N LEU A 141 -13.04 10.08 -2.82
CA LEU A 141 -13.72 10.97 -3.77
C LEU A 141 -14.45 12.12 -3.05
N ILE A 142 -15.08 11.84 -1.91
CA ILE A 142 -15.72 12.88 -1.08
C ILE A 142 -14.66 13.83 -0.52
N GLY A 143 -13.56 13.29 0.03
CA GLY A 143 -12.44 14.09 0.53
C GLY A 143 -11.82 14.98 -0.55
N MET A 144 -11.72 14.45 -1.78
CA MET A 144 -11.20 15.19 -2.93
C MET A 144 -12.16 16.30 -3.38
N ALA A 145 -13.47 16.06 -3.37
CA ALA A 145 -14.46 17.12 -3.64
C ALA A 145 -14.35 18.27 -2.63
N VAL A 146 -14.16 17.96 -1.33
CA VAL A 146 -13.91 18.97 -0.29
C VAL A 146 -12.62 19.75 -0.58
N TYR A 147 -11.53 19.05 -0.91
CA TYR A 147 -10.26 19.68 -1.26
C TYR A 147 -10.38 20.63 -2.46
N VAL A 148 -11.08 20.22 -3.52
CA VAL A 148 -11.35 21.08 -4.69
C VAL A 148 -12.12 22.33 -4.28
N GLY A 149 -13.08 22.22 -3.36
CA GLY A 149 -13.77 23.38 -2.78
C GLY A 149 -12.81 24.37 -2.09
N PHE A 150 -11.83 23.87 -1.33
CA PHE A 150 -10.79 24.71 -0.73
C PHE A 150 -9.89 25.37 -1.77
N VAL A 151 -9.52 24.67 -2.85
CA VAL A 151 -8.72 25.23 -3.95
C VAL A 151 -9.51 26.33 -4.67
N PHE A 152 -10.81 26.13 -4.91
CA PHE A 152 -11.66 27.14 -5.52
C PHE A 152 -11.78 28.40 -4.64
N LEU A 153 -11.99 28.23 -3.33
CA LEU A 153 -11.99 29.35 -2.37
C LEU A 153 -10.62 30.04 -2.28
N ALA A 154 -9.53 29.28 -2.33
CA ALA A 154 -8.17 29.81 -2.36
C ALA A 154 -7.92 30.70 -3.58
N TYR A 155 -8.44 30.30 -4.74
CA TYR A 155 -8.37 31.08 -5.97
C TYR A 155 -9.15 32.40 -5.83
N LEU A 156 -10.38 32.37 -5.31
CA LEU A 156 -11.21 33.56 -5.10
C LEU A 156 -10.62 34.56 -4.08
N MET A 157 -9.98 34.03 -3.03
CA MET A 157 -9.42 34.84 -1.95
C MET A 157 -7.93 35.16 -2.16
N HIS A 158 -7.35 34.76 -3.29
CA HIS A 158 -5.91 34.85 -3.60
C HIS A 158 -5.01 34.38 -2.44
N SER A 159 -5.42 33.31 -1.75
CA SER A 159 -4.77 32.84 -0.53
C SER A 159 -4.26 31.41 -0.66
N VAL A 160 -2.94 31.26 -0.68
CA VAL A 160 -2.28 29.95 -0.75
C VAL A 160 -2.50 29.14 0.54
N THR A 161 -2.75 29.79 1.68
CA THR A 161 -2.94 29.09 2.97
C THR A 161 -4.15 28.16 2.95
N LEU A 162 -5.21 28.51 2.21
CA LEU A 162 -6.42 27.69 2.07
C LEU A 162 -6.15 26.37 1.34
N ILE A 163 -5.19 26.34 0.41
CA ILE A 163 -4.77 25.10 -0.27
C ILE A 163 -4.14 24.15 0.75
N PHE A 164 -3.23 24.66 1.58
CA PHE A 164 -2.59 23.85 2.63
C PHE A 164 -3.58 23.35 3.68
N VAL A 165 -4.53 24.19 4.08
CA VAL A 165 -5.60 23.80 5.01
C VAL A 165 -6.46 22.69 4.40
N GLY A 166 -6.88 22.84 3.14
CA GLY A 166 -7.63 21.81 2.43
C GLY A 166 -6.85 20.49 2.33
N ALA A 167 -5.56 20.55 2.02
CA ALA A 167 -4.70 19.37 1.92
C ALA A 167 -4.55 18.66 3.28
N LEU A 168 -4.43 19.42 4.37
CA LEU A 168 -4.34 18.85 5.73
C LEU A 168 -5.66 18.18 6.13
N ILE A 169 -6.80 18.81 5.84
CA ILE A 169 -8.12 18.21 6.07
C ILE A 169 -8.27 16.91 5.28
N MET A 170 -7.90 16.92 4.00
CA MET A 170 -7.93 15.73 3.15
C MET A 170 -7.03 14.62 3.71
N LEU A 171 -5.83 14.94 4.17
CA LEU A 171 -4.91 13.97 4.77
C LEU A 171 -5.50 13.35 6.04
N VAL A 172 -6.04 14.15 6.96
CA VAL A 172 -6.67 13.66 8.19
C VAL A 172 -7.90 12.81 7.88
N TRP A 173 -8.73 13.23 6.92
CA TRP A 173 -9.88 12.49 6.43
C TRP A 173 -9.47 11.11 5.89
N MET A 174 -8.47 11.06 5.02
CA MET A 174 -7.98 9.82 4.43
C MET A 174 -7.41 8.87 5.50
N ILE A 175 -6.68 9.41 6.47
CA ILE A 175 -6.19 8.63 7.61
C ILE A 175 -7.37 8.04 8.39
N ALA A 176 -8.35 8.85 8.77
CA ALA A 176 -9.51 8.41 9.55
C ALA A 176 -10.30 7.30 8.81
N ILE A 177 -10.55 7.47 7.52
CA ILE A 177 -11.25 6.48 6.71
C ILE A 177 -10.43 5.20 6.55
N SER A 178 -9.11 5.30 6.33
CA SER A 178 -8.27 4.11 6.19
C SER A 178 -8.29 3.23 7.44
N TYR A 179 -8.29 3.85 8.63
CA TYR A 179 -8.36 3.12 9.90
C TYR A 179 -9.71 2.42 10.12
N ARG A 180 -10.81 2.97 9.56
CA ARG A 180 -12.14 2.37 9.66
C ARG A 180 -12.20 0.95 9.08
N TYR A 181 -11.45 0.69 8.01
CA TYR A 181 -11.48 -0.59 7.29
C TYR A 181 -10.40 -1.58 7.74
N ARG A 182 -9.37 -1.13 8.49
CA ARG A 182 -8.29 -2.02 8.97
C ARG A 182 -8.79 -3.18 9.84
N LEU A 183 -9.89 -3.00 10.57
CA LEU A 183 -10.47 -4.05 11.42
C LEU A 183 -11.02 -5.25 10.61
N ALA A 184 -11.37 -5.06 9.33
CA ALA A 184 -11.94 -6.11 8.51
C ALA A 184 -11.00 -7.32 8.33
N VAL A 185 -9.69 -7.06 8.23
CA VAL A 185 -8.68 -8.12 8.10
C VAL A 185 -8.59 -8.96 9.37
N TYR A 186 -8.66 -8.33 10.55
CA TYR A 186 -8.62 -9.04 11.83
C TYR A 186 -9.86 -9.93 12.03
N PHE A 187 -11.05 -9.45 11.66
CA PHE A 187 -12.27 -10.26 11.75
C PHE A 187 -12.20 -11.51 10.88
N LEU A 188 -11.60 -11.43 9.68
CA LEU A 188 -11.48 -12.59 8.80
C LEU A 188 -10.43 -13.59 9.30
N LEU A 189 -9.36 -13.11 9.94
CA LEU A 189 -8.35 -13.97 10.57
C LEU A 189 -8.87 -14.70 11.83
N ASP A 190 -9.87 -14.13 12.51
CA ASP A 190 -10.48 -14.72 13.71
C ASP A 190 -11.55 -15.76 13.38
N HIS A 191 -12.11 -15.70 12.18
CA HIS A 191 -13.11 -16.64 11.66
C HIS A 191 -12.68 -17.14 10.26
N PRO A 192 -11.67 -18.04 10.21
CA PRO A 192 -10.99 -18.41 8.98
C PRO A 192 -11.83 -19.13 7.92
#